data_AF-A0A239GJ62-F1
#
_entry.id   AF-A0A239GJ62-F1
#
_cell.length_a   1.000
_cell.length_b   1.000
_cell.length_c   1.000
_cell.angle_alpha   90.00
_cell.angle_beta   90.00
_cell.angle_gamma   90.00
#
_symmetry.space_group_name_H-M   'P 1'
#
loop_
_entity.id
_entity.type
_entity.pdbx_description
1 polymer ?
#
loop_
_entity_poly.entity_id
_entity_poly.type
_entity_poly.pdbx_seq_one_letter_code
_entity_poly.pdbx_strand_id
1 'polypeptide(L)'
;MKAGEAQRLAGLFQDLVDIHRQGFPPAQSPVAPPPPAPDTDAIRARHRKAALTGIGLLRRQERAAAQEQADRAAEVKLQASWAEAQRMQADYQAQLDVWWAALLANEPDTGIGTLAEAFEDNEAAAAPLSVDGDEVSLVVLAPSDSEAFVPERMPGTTASGNLSQQAPQERAGGPLHRSRDGARPGHH
;
A
#
# COMPACT_ATOMS: atom_id res chain seq x y z
N MET A 1 -5.40 1.74 47.34
CA MET A 1 -5.12 0.81 46.22
C MET A 1 -6.07 0.99 45.03
N LYS A 2 -7.40 1.16 45.22
CA LYS A 2 -8.37 1.27 44.11
C LYS A 2 -8.20 2.47 43.14
N ALA A 3 -7.71 3.61 43.61
CA ALA A 3 -7.53 4.80 42.77
C ALA A 3 -6.43 4.62 41.69
N GLY A 4 -5.32 3.97 42.03
CA GLY A 4 -4.22 3.72 41.06
C GLY A 4 -4.60 2.71 39.98
N GLU A 5 -5.49 1.78 40.29
CA GLU A 5 -6.04 0.81 39.34
C GLU A 5 -7.03 1.46 38.36
N ALA A 6 -7.88 2.37 38.86
CA ALA A 6 -8.77 3.18 38.03
C ALA A 6 -8.00 4.11 37.09
N GLN A 7 -6.91 4.74 37.55
CA GLN A 7 -6.05 5.57 36.70
C GLN A 7 -5.38 4.75 35.59
N ARG A 8 -4.92 3.53 35.92
CA ARG A 8 -4.30 2.62 34.95
C ARG A 8 -5.29 2.16 33.89
N LEU A 9 -6.51 1.79 34.28
CA LEU A 9 -7.58 1.44 33.34
C LEU A 9 -7.96 2.62 32.45
N ALA A 10 -8.11 3.83 33.01
CA ALA A 10 -8.41 5.03 32.23
C ALA A 10 -7.32 5.34 31.20
N GLY A 11 -6.04 5.14 31.55
CA GLY A 11 -4.92 5.24 30.61
C GLY A 11 -5.01 4.23 29.47
N LEU A 12 -5.26 2.95 29.79
CA LEU A 12 -5.44 1.89 28.78
C LEU A 12 -6.63 2.15 27.85
N PHE A 13 -7.75 2.68 28.37
CA PHE A 13 -8.89 3.08 27.56
C PHE A 13 -8.56 4.26 26.64
N GLN A 14 -7.82 5.24 27.14
CA GLN A 14 -7.40 6.39 26.34
C GLN A 14 -6.45 5.94 25.23
N ASP A 15 -5.49 5.07 25.54
CA ASP A 15 -4.57 4.49 24.55
C ASP A 15 -5.34 3.69 23.49
N LEU A 16 -6.39 2.94 23.87
CA LEU A 16 -7.24 2.21 22.94
C LEU A 16 -8.05 3.14 22.02
N VAL A 17 -8.60 4.23 22.57
CA VAL A 17 -9.36 5.23 21.80
C VAL A 17 -8.46 6.05 20.89
N ASP A 18 -7.23 6.31 21.32
CA ASP A 18 -6.25 7.09 20.57
C ASP A 18 -5.44 6.23 19.59
N ILE A 19 -5.57 4.90 19.62
CA ILE A 19 -4.88 3.99 18.68
C ILE A 19 -5.25 4.31 17.21
N HIS A 20 -6.50 4.74 16.97
CA HIS A 20 -6.98 5.17 15.66
C HIS A 20 -6.58 6.60 15.29
N ARG A 21 -5.93 7.34 16.20
CA ARG A 21 -5.45 8.71 15.96
C ARG A 21 -3.97 8.76 15.59
N GLN A 22 -3.36 7.60 15.32
CA GLN A 22 -2.01 7.56 14.81
C GLN A 22 -1.97 8.26 13.44
N GLY A 23 -1.22 9.36 13.37
CA GLY A 23 -1.01 10.08 12.12
C GLY A 23 -0.12 9.26 11.20
N PHE A 24 -0.65 8.87 10.06
CA PHE A 24 0.14 8.29 8.99
C PHE A 24 0.66 9.40 8.08
N PRO A 25 1.91 9.30 7.59
CA PRO A 25 2.33 10.18 6.52
C PRO A 25 1.37 10.01 5.33
N PRO A 26 1.07 11.09 4.59
CA PRO A 26 0.23 10.98 3.41
C PRO A 26 0.85 9.97 2.44
N ALA A 27 0.03 9.07 1.91
CA ALA A 27 0.46 8.13 0.89
C ALA A 27 0.98 8.90 -0.34
N GLN A 28 2.04 8.37 -0.95
CA GLN A 28 2.69 8.96 -2.11
C GLN A 28 2.58 8.03 -3.30
N SER A 29 2.52 8.61 -4.50
CA SER A 29 2.53 7.82 -5.74
C SER A 29 3.79 6.96 -5.79
N PRO A 30 3.68 5.67 -6.09
CA PRO A 30 4.84 4.80 -6.25
C PRO A 30 5.70 5.25 -7.43
N VAL A 31 7.01 5.09 -7.28
CA VAL A 31 8.01 5.42 -8.30
C VAL A 31 8.71 4.14 -8.75
N ALA A 32 8.73 3.91 -10.06
CA ALA A 32 9.41 2.77 -10.66
C ALA A 32 10.91 2.81 -10.33
N PRO A 33 11.49 1.72 -9.83
CA PRO A 33 12.91 1.68 -9.46
C PRO A 33 13.79 1.97 -10.70
N PRO A 34 14.96 2.59 -10.49
CA PRO A 34 15.85 2.89 -11.59
C PRO A 34 16.31 1.59 -12.30
N PRO A 35 16.46 1.61 -13.64
CA PRO A 35 16.91 0.45 -14.37
C PRO A 35 18.33 0.03 -13.94
N PRO A 36 18.62 -1.28 -13.88
CA PRO A 36 19.95 -1.75 -13.56
C PRO A 36 20.95 -1.29 -14.63
N ALA A 37 22.10 -0.81 -14.19
CA ALA A 37 23.16 -0.38 -15.10
C ALA A 37 23.70 -1.58 -15.91
N PRO A 38 23.85 -1.46 -17.24
CA PRO A 38 24.51 -2.47 -18.06
C PRO A 38 25.98 -2.63 -17.64
N ASP A 39 26.49 -3.86 -17.67
CA ASP A 39 27.91 -4.13 -17.45
C ASP A 39 28.74 -3.65 -18.65
N THR A 40 29.19 -2.39 -18.54
CA THR A 40 29.92 -1.71 -19.61
C THR A 40 31.23 -2.39 -19.98
N ASP A 41 31.93 -2.93 -18.99
CA ASP A 41 33.24 -3.54 -19.17
C ASP A 41 33.12 -4.91 -19.83
N ALA A 42 32.14 -5.74 -19.41
CA ALA A 42 31.89 -7.03 -20.04
C ALA A 42 31.46 -6.87 -21.50
N ILE A 43 30.62 -5.87 -21.80
CA ILE A 43 30.19 -5.58 -23.18
C ILE A 43 31.39 -5.15 -24.02
N ARG A 44 32.19 -4.18 -23.57
CA ARG A 44 33.40 -3.74 -24.30
C ARG A 44 34.40 -4.87 -24.48
N ALA A 45 34.69 -5.64 -23.44
CA ALA A 45 35.62 -6.77 -23.50
C ALA A 45 35.17 -7.83 -24.50
N ARG A 46 33.87 -8.17 -24.53
CA ARG A 46 33.30 -9.12 -25.49
C ARG A 46 33.46 -8.64 -26.94
N HIS A 47 33.15 -7.36 -27.20
CA HIS A 47 33.30 -6.77 -28.54
C HIS A 47 34.77 -6.73 -28.99
N ARG A 48 35.69 -6.30 -28.11
CA ARG A 48 37.13 -6.30 -28.40
C ARG A 48 37.67 -7.70 -28.67
N LYS A 49 37.30 -8.68 -27.83
CA LYS A 49 37.71 -10.09 -28.02
C LYS A 49 37.25 -10.62 -29.37
N ALA A 50 36.00 -10.36 -29.75
CA ALA A 50 35.47 -10.77 -31.05
C ALA A 50 36.23 -10.10 -32.22
N ALA A 51 36.47 -8.79 -32.15
CA ALA A 51 37.14 -8.05 -33.21
C ALA A 51 38.62 -8.42 -33.40
N LEU A 52 39.31 -8.86 -32.32
CA LEU A 52 40.70 -9.28 -32.39
C LEU A 52 40.88 -10.75 -32.80
N THR A 53 39.77 -11.49 -32.97
CA THR A 53 39.81 -12.90 -33.39
C THR A 53 40.36 -13.01 -34.81
N GLY A 54 41.42 -13.80 -34.99
CA GLY A 54 42.08 -13.98 -36.29
C GLY A 54 43.12 -12.92 -36.66
N ILE A 55 43.30 -11.86 -35.86
CA ILE A 55 44.33 -10.84 -36.10
C ILE A 55 45.63 -11.21 -35.37
N GLY A 56 46.69 -11.49 -36.12
CA GLY A 56 48.00 -11.83 -35.57
C GLY A 56 48.59 -10.73 -34.68
N LEU A 57 49.34 -11.11 -33.65
CA LEU A 57 49.89 -10.20 -32.62
C LEU A 57 50.81 -9.11 -33.18
N LEU A 58 51.51 -9.38 -34.28
CA LEU A 58 52.43 -8.43 -34.91
C LEU A 58 51.72 -7.38 -35.78
N ARG A 59 50.43 -7.57 -36.11
CA ARG A 59 49.66 -6.65 -36.95
C ARG A 59 49.10 -5.47 -36.14
N ARG A 60 49.99 -4.69 -35.53
CA ARG A 60 49.64 -3.64 -34.55
C ARG A 60 48.62 -2.63 -35.07
N GLN A 61 48.75 -2.17 -36.32
CA GLN A 61 47.81 -1.22 -36.90
C GLN A 61 46.42 -1.82 -37.14
N GLU A 62 46.36 -3.04 -37.70
CA GLU A 62 45.09 -3.76 -37.87
C GLU A 62 44.38 -4.02 -36.54
N ARG A 63 45.15 -4.38 -35.49
CA ARG A 63 44.60 -4.58 -34.14
C ARG A 63 44.06 -3.28 -33.55
N ALA A 64 44.78 -2.16 -33.71
CA ALA A 64 44.33 -0.86 -33.23
C ALA A 64 43.03 -0.43 -33.92
N ALA A 65 42.96 -0.55 -35.25
CA ALA A 65 41.76 -0.23 -36.02
C ALA A 65 40.56 -1.13 -35.64
N ALA A 66 40.81 -2.44 -35.49
CA ALA A 66 39.78 -3.39 -35.07
C ALA A 66 39.26 -3.10 -33.66
N GLN A 67 40.14 -2.70 -32.73
CA GLN A 67 39.76 -2.33 -31.38
C GLN A 67 38.94 -1.04 -31.34
N GLU A 68 39.31 -0.02 -32.10
CA GLU A 68 38.53 1.22 -32.21
C GLU A 68 37.13 0.97 -32.81
N GLN A 69 37.04 0.13 -33.83
CA GLN A 69 35.75 -0.27 -34.39
C GLN A 69 34.91 -1.07 -33.39
N ALA A 70 35.54 -1.96 -32.62
CA ALA A 70 34.87 -2.72 -31.56
C ALA A 70 34.33 -1.82 -30.46
N ASP A 71 35.08 -0.79 -30.07
CA ASP A 71 34.67 0.17 -29.05
C ASP A 71 33.48 1.00 -29.51
N ARG A 72 33.48 1.48 -30.76
CA ARG A 72 32.30 2.13 -31.36
C ARG A 72 31.08 1.22 -31.37
N ALA A 73 31.24 -0.05 -31.76
CA ALA A 73 30.15 -1.01 -31.78
C ALA A 73 29.62 -1.34 -30.37
N ALA A 74 30.52 -1.44 -29.38
CA ALA A 74 30.16 -1.62 -27.98
C ALA A 74 29.36 -0.43 -27.45
N GLU A 75 29.78 0.80 -27.79
CA GLU A 75 29.08 2.01 -27.38
C GLU A 75 27.65 2.08 -27.94
N VAL A 76 27.47 1.79 -29.24
CA VAL A 76 26.12 1.70 -29.84
C VAL A 76 25.24 0.69 -29.10
N LYS A 77 25.81 -0.46 -28.71
CA LYS A 77 25.08 -1.48 -27.96
C LYS A 77 24.73 -1.03 -26.54
N LEU A 78 25.62 -0.32 -25.87
CA LEU A 78 25.38 0.24 -24.55
C LEU A 78 24.25 1.27 -24.58
N GLN A 79 24.27 2.17 -25.57
CA GLN A 79 23.21 3.15 -25.76
C GLN A 79 21.86 2.48 -26.02
N ALA A 80 21.82 1.44 -26.86
CA ALA A 80 20.60 0.68 -27.11
C ALA A 80 20.07 -0.02 -25.84
N SER A 81 20.96 -0.66 -25.08
CA SER A 81 20.59 -1.33 -23.82
C SER A 81 20.06 -0.35 -22.78
N TRP A 82 20.67 0.83 -22.67
CA TRP A 82 20.18 1.89 -21.79
C TRP A 82 18.82 2.43 -22.22
N ALA A 83 18.63 2.67 -23.52
CA ALA A 83 17.37 3.15 -24.05
C ALA A 83 16.23 2.12 -23.81
N GLU A 84 16.51 0.83 -24.00
CA GLU A 84 15.55 -0.24 -23.69
C GLU A 84 15.21 -0.28 -22.20
N ALA A 85 16.21 -0.20 -21.32
CA ALA A 85 15.98 -0.21 -19.88
C ALA A 85 15.18 1.02 -19.39
N GLN A 86 15.44 2.20 -19.96
CA GLN A 86 14.65 3.40 -19.69
C GLN A 86 13.22 3.28 -20.19
N ARG A 87 13.00 2.67 -21.37
CA ARG A 87 11.65 2.40 -21.88
C ARG A 87 10.88 1.47 -20.95
N MET A 88 11.49 0.37 -20.51
CA MET A 88 10.85 -0.55 -19.56
C MET A 88 10.51 0.14 -18.23
N GLN A 89 11.41 1.00 -17.72
CA GLN A 89 11.11 1.78 -16.52
C GLN A 89 9.92 2.72 -16.74
N ALA A 90 9.88 3.44 -17.87
CA ALA A 90 8.79 4.34 -18.20
C ALA A 90 7.45 3.59 -18.35
N ASP A 91 7.47 2.43 -19.01
CA ASP A 91 6.28 1.58 -19.16
C ASP A 91 5.79 1.05 -17.80
N TYR A 92 6.70 0.75 -16.87
CA TYR A 92 6.33 0.34 -15.52
C TYR A 92 5.80 1.52 -14.69
N GLN A 93 6.42 2.70 -14.79
CA GLN A 93 5.91 3.92 -14.16
C GLN A 93 4.49 4.24 -14.67
N ALA A 94 4.23 4.11 -15.97
CA ALA A 94 2.90 4.36 -16.51
C ALA A 94 1.83 3.39 -15.93
N GLN A 95 2.19 2.13 -15.68
CA GLN A 95 1.30 1.17 -15.01
C GLN A 95 1.03 1.57 -13.56
N LEU A 96 2.08 2.00 -12.84
CA LEU A 96 1.97 2.50 -11.47
C LEU A 96 1.09 3.76 -11.39
N ASP A 97 1.23 4.67 -12.35
CA ASP A 97 0.45 5.90 -12.42
C ASP A 97 -1.05 5.61 -12.68
N VAL A 98 -1.35 4.65 -13.56
CA VAL A 98 -2.73 4.21 -13.81
C VAL A 98 -3.34 3.59 -12.57
N TRP A 99 -2.61 2.70 -11.89
CA TRP A 99 -3.06 2.09 -10.63
C TRP A 99 -3.28 3.15 -9.54
N TRP A 100 -2.35 4.08 -9.39
CA TRP A 100 -2.46 5.16 -8.41
C TRP A 100 -3.65 6.08 -8.69
N ALA A 101 -3.91 6.40 -9.96
CA ALA A 101 -5.08 7.17 -10.34
C ALA A 101 -6.40 6.42 -10.04
N ALA A 102 -6.43 5.10 -10.24
CA ALA A 102 -7.59 4.27 -9.89
C ALA A 102 -7.83 4.26 -8.37
N LEU A 103 -6.77 4.19 -7.56
CA LEU A 103 -6.87 4.34 -6.10
C LEU A 103 -7.44 5.70 -5.69
N LEU A 104 -6.92 6.80 -6.25
CA LEU A 104 -7.42 8.14 -5.94
C LEU A 104 -8.86 8.37 -6.40
N ALA A 105 -9.30 7.62 -7.42
CA ALA A 105 -10.68 7.62 -7.88
C ALA A 105 -11.60 6.67 -7.08
N ASN A 106 -11.07 6.00 -6.04
CA ASN A 106 -11.75 4.98 -5.25
C ASN A 106 -12.38 3.89 -6.13
N GLU A 107 -11.67 3.46 -7.18
CA GLU A 107 -12.13 2.40 -8.06
C GLU A 107 -12.31 1.09 -7.25
N PRO A 108 -13.49 0.45 -7.30
CA PRO A 108 -13.83 -0.64 -6.39
C PRO A 108 -12.84 -1.81 -6.39
N ASP A 109 -12.44 -2.31 -7.56
CA ASP A 109 -11.57 -3.49 -7.63
C ASP A 109 -10.17 -3.17 -7.09
N THR A 110 -9.63 -2.01 -7.45
CA THR A 110 -8.32 -1.52 -7.02
C THR A 110 -8.30 -1.23 -5.52
N GLY A 111 -9.35 -0.59 -5.00
CA GLY A 111 -9.47 -0.26 -3.58
C GLY A 111 -9.63 -1.51 -2.70
N ILE A 112 -10.50 -2.45 -3.08
CA ILE A 112 -10.69 -3.72 -2.37
C ILE A 112 -9.40 -4.53 -2.35
N GLY A 113 -8.73 -4.67 -3.51
CA GLY A 113 -7.48 -5.42 -3.61
C GLY A 113 -6.38 -4.84 -2.70
N THR A 114 -6.21 -3.52 -2.73
CA THR A 114 -5.20 -2.82 -1.93
C THR A 114 -5.47 -2.94 -0.43
N LEU A 115 -6.72 -2.82 -0.01
CA LEU A 115 -7.12 -2.99 1.39
C LEU A 115 -6.96 -4.45 1.85
N ALA A 116 -7.25 -5.42 0.98
CA ALA A 116 -7.09 -6.83 1.31
C ALA A 116 -5.61 -7.18 1.54
N GLU A 117 -4.71 -6.72 0.68
CA GLU A 117 -3.27 -6.86 0.86
C GLU A 117 -2.79 -6.18 2.15
N ALA A 118 -3.24 -4.94 2.41
CA ALA A 118 -2.88 -4.20 3.62
C ALA A 118 -3.35 -4.89 4.92
N PHE A 119 -4.42 -5.68 4.87
CA PHE A 119 -4.95 -6.39 6.03
C PHE A 119 -4.43 -7.84 6.17
N GLU A 120 -3.69 -8.37 5.20
CA GLU A 120 -3.18 -9.75 5.24
C GLU A 120 -2.30 -10.01 6.48
N ASP A 121 -1.54 -9.01 6.90
CA ASP A 121 -0.62 -9.10 8.04
C ASP A 121 -1.24 -8.62 9.37
N ASN A 122 -2.54 -8.32 9.42
CA ASN A 122 -3.16 -7.75 10.62
C ASN A 122 -3.67 -8.85 11.59
N GLU A 123 -3.43 -8.67 12.89
CA GLU A 123 -3.79 -9.67 13.92
C GLU A 123 -5.32 -9.87 14.05
N ALA A 124 -6.11 -8.86 13.71
CA ALA A 124 -7.56 -8.97 13.55
C ALA A 124 -7.88 -9.13 12.05
N ALA A 125 -8.40 -10.29 11.66
CA ALA A 125 -8.74 -10.57 10.27
C ALA A 125 -9.82 -9.60 9.79
N ALA A 126 -9.43 -8.67 8.91
CA ALA A 126 -10.31 -7.71 8.27
C ALA A 126 -10.37 -7.97 6.77
N ALA A 127 -11.57 -7.98 6.20
CA ALA A 127 -11.80 -8.19 4.78
C ALA A 127 -12.63 -7.02 4.20
N PRO A 128 -12.13 -6.29 3.19
CA PRO A 128 -12.92 -5.28 2.49
C PRO A 128 -13.99 -5.96 1.62
N LEU A 129 -15.21 -5.42 1.66
CA LEU A 129 -16.35 -5.94 0.90
C LEU A 129 -16.72 -5.06 -0.29
N SER A 130 -16.72 -3.73 -0.09
CA SER A 130 -17.10 -2.77 -1.13
C SER A 130 -16.48 -1.40 -0.90
N VAL A 131 -16.30 -0.67 -1.99
CA VAL A 131 -15.97 0.75 -2.02
C VAL A 131 -17.06 1.46 -2.82
N ASP A 132 -17.69 2.49 -2.26
CA ASP A 132 -18.69 3.33 -2.92
C ASP A 132 -18.39 4.80 -2.64
N GLY A 133 -18.04 5.56 -3.68
CA GLY A 133 -17.60 6.94 -3.53
C GLY A 133 -16.37 7.04 -2.63
N ASP A 134 -16.50 7.69 -1.49
CA ASP A 134 -15.47 7.83 -0.45
C ASP A 134 -15.68 6.90 0.76
N GLU A 135 -16.65 5.98 0.68
CA GLU A 135 -16.98 5.03 1.74
C GLU A 135 -16.46 3.62 1.43
N VAL A 136 -15.95 2.96 2.47
CA VAL A 136 -15.48 1.57 2.42
C VAL A 136 -16.23 0.74 3.44
N SER A 137 -16.77 -0.40 3.02
CA SER A 137 -17.36 -1.40 3.91
C SER A 137 -16.36 -2.51 4.21
N LEU A 138 -16.11 -2.77 5.50
CA LEU A 138 -15.16 -3.77 6.00
C LEU A 138 -15.88 -4.77 6.91
N VAL A 139 -15.51 -6.04 6.84
CA VAL A 139 -15.84 -7.05 7.87
C VAL A 139 -14.61 -7.33 8.69
N VAL A 140 -14.73 -7.21 10.01
CA VAL A 140 -13.64 -7.51 10.95
C VAL A 140 -14.07 -8.67 11.82
N LEU A 141 -13.26 -9.73 11.87
CA LEU A 141 -13.42 -10.81 12.83
C LEU A 141 -12.90 -10.31 14.19
N ALA A 142 -13.81 -10.13 15.14
CA ALA A 142 -13.42 -9.80 16.50
C ALA A 142 -12.65 -10.98 17.13
N PRO A 143 -11.56 -10.74 17.88
CA PRO A 143 -10.85 -11.81 18.60
C PRO A 143 -11.82 -12.55 19.52
N SER A 144 -11.69 -13.85 19.70
CA SER A 144 -12.63 -14.68 20.50
C SER A 144 -12.82 -14.24 21.96
N ASP A 145 -11.95 -13.35 22.47
CA ASP A 145 -12.03 -12.73 23.80
C ASP A 145 -12.87 -11.43 23.80
N SER A 146 -13.53 -11.10 22.68
CA SER A 146 -14.18 -9.81 22.42
C SER A 146 -15.48 -9.54 23.17
N GLU A 147 -16.02 -10.49 23.93
CA GLU A 147 -17.11 -10.20 24.89
C GLU A 147 -16.69 -9.16 25.94
N ALA A 148 -15.38 -8.95 26.14
CA ALA A 148 -14.84 -7.92 27.03
C ALA A 148 -14.45 -6.60 26.33
N PHE A 149 -14.54 -6.51 24.98
CA PHE A 149 -13.83 -5.48 24.20
C PHE A 149 -14.72 -4.45 23.52
N VAL A 150 -16.05 -4.62 23.54
CA VAL A 150 -17.01 -3.54 23.23
C VAL A 150 -17.55 -3.03 24.55
N PRO A 151 -17.10 -1.87 25.08
CA PRO A 151 -17.66 -1.36 26.32
C PRO A 151 -19.11 -0.94 26.04
N GLU A 152 -20.08 -1.67 26.58
CA GLU A 152 -21.46 -1.19 26.64
C GLU A 152 -21.57 0.10 27.50
N ARG A 153 -20.53 0.41 28.30
CA ARG A 153 -20.47 1.53 29.25
C ARG A 153 -19.06 2.08 29.43
N MET A 154 -18.93 3.41 29.43
CA MET A 154 -17.68 4.11 29.73
C MET A 154 -17.43 4.15 31.25
N PRO A 155 -16.20 3.89 31.74
CA PRO A 155 -15.87 4.06 33.15
C PRO A 155 -15.72 5.55 33.49
N GLY A 156 -16.51 6.03 34.45
CA GLY A 156 -16.42 7.34 35.08
C GLY A 156 -16.09 7.22 36.58
N THR A 157 -15.80 8.35 37.21
CA THR A 157 -15.62 8.43 38.67
C THR A 157 -16.72 9.29 39.29
N THR A 158 -17.27 8.86 40.43
CA THR A 158 -18.18 9.70 41.22
C THR A 158 -17.39 10.77 41.98
N ALA A 159 -18.05 11.83 42.45
CA ALA A 159 -17.44 12.89 43.26
C ALA A 159 -16.72 12.39 44.53
N SER A 160 -16.99 11.14 44.95
CA SER A 160 -16.38 10.45 46.08
C SER A 160 -15.19 9.54 45.70
N GLY A 161 -14.78 9.50 44.43
CA GLY A 161 -13.64 8.73 43.94
C GLY A 161 -13.90 7.24 43.69
N ASN A 162 -15.18 6.81 43.65
CA ASN A 162 -15.54 5.42 43.33
C ASN A 162 -15.83 5.26 41.84
N LEU A 163 -15.45 4.11 41.28
CA LEU A 163 -15.74 3.71 39.90
C LEU A 163 -17.25 3.62 39.67
N SER A 164 -17.74 4.34 38.66
CA SER A 164 -19.12 4.23 38.16
C SER A 164 -19.11 3.98 36.67
N GLN A 165 -19.93 3.04 36.18
CA GLN A 165 -20.11 2.80 34.75
C GLN A 165 -21.29 3.61 34.23
N GLN A 166 -21.09 4.45 33.22
CA GLN A 166 -22.16 5.22 32.55
C GLN A 166 -22.37 4.75 31.11
N ALA A 167 -23.63 4.71 30.68
CA ALA A 167 -23.97 4.40 29.29
C ALA A 167 -23.44 5.51 28.35
N PRO A 168 -22.99 5.17 27.12
CA PRO A 168 -22.58 6.15 26.13
C PRO A 168 -23.78 7.04 25.78
N GLN A 169 -23.59 8.36 25.75
CA GLN A 169 -24.60 9.23 25.16
C GLN A 169 -24.49 9.16 23.64
N GLU A 170 -25.50 8.59 22.98
CA GLU A 170 -25.73 8.75 21.55
C GLU A 170 -25.85 10.26 21.25
N ARG A 171 -24.86 10.81 20.54
CA ARG A 171 -25.05 12.11 19.89
C ARG A 171 -25.95 11.89 18.68
N ALA A 172 -27.11 12.54 18.72
CA ALA A 172 -28.19 12.45 17.73
C ALA A 172 -27.70 12.54 16.28
N GLY A 173 -27.81 11.41 15.55
CA GLY A 173 -27.81 11.34 14.09
C GLY A 173 -29.22 11.05 13.58
N GLY A 174 -29.63 11.75 12.52
CA GLY A 174 -31.00 11.82 11.98
C GLY A 174 -31.61 10.50 11.49
N PRO A 175 -32.93 10.51 11.18
CA PRO A 175 -33.73 9.31 11.05
C PRO A 175 -33.41 8.51 9.78
N LEU A 176 -32.95 7.27 9.97
CA LEU A 176 -32.93 6.22 8.96
C LEU A 176 -34.37 5.90 8.51
N HIS A 177 -34.61 6.11 7.21
CA HIS A 177 -35.86 5.82 6.51
C HIS A 177 -36.18 4.31 6.60
N ARG A 178 -37.23 3.95 7.36
CA ARG A 178 -37.82 2.61 7.31
C ARG A 178 -38.91 2.60 6.23
N SER A 179 -38.59 2.08 5.04
CA SER A 179 -39.58 1.86 3.98
C SER A 179 -40.65 0.87 4.45
N ARG A 180 -41.90 1.33 4.44
CA ARG A 180 -43.13 0.56 4.55
C ARG A 180 -43.60 0.23 3.13
N ASP A 181 -43.38 -0.99 2.69
CA ASP A 181 -44.21 -1.64 1.67
C ASP A 181 -45.16 -2.59 2.41
N GLY A 182 -46.44 -2.72 2.12
CA GLY A 182 -47.30 -2.06 1.15
C GLY A 182 -48.68 -2.68 1.40
N ALA A 183 -49.63 -1.88 1.88
CA ALA A 183 -51.01 -2.29 1.98
C ALA A 183 -51.66 -2.24 0.60
N ARG A 184 -52.38 -3.29 0.19
CA ARG A 184 -53.56 -3.10 -0.67
C ARG A 184 -54.75 -3.97 -0.23
N PRO A 185 -55.99 -3.48 -0.41
CA PRO A 185 -57.20 -4.00 0.24
C PRO A 185 -58.16 -4.70 -0.75
N GLY A 186 -59.12 -5.44 -0.20
CA GLY A 186 -60.53 -5.35 -0.64
C GLY A 186 -61.12 -6.52 -1.43
N HIS A 187 -62.22 -7.06 -0.87
CA HIS A 187 -63.44 -7.62 -1.49
C HIS A 187 -63.30 -8.88 -2.38
N HIS A 188 -63.98 -9.98 -2.11
CA HIS A 188 -65.42 -10.16 -1.91
C HIS A 188 -65.73 -11.35 -0.99
#